data_AF-A0A892ZF66-F1
#
_entry.id   AF-A0A892ZF66-F1
#
_cell.length_a   1.000
_cell.length_b   1.000
_cell.length_c   1.000
_cell.angle_alpha   90.00
_cell.angle_beta   90.00
_cell.angle_gamma   90.00
#
_symmetry.space_group_name_H-M   'P 1'
#
loop_
_entity.id
_entity.type
_entity.pdbx_description
1 polymer ?
#
loop_
_entity_poly.entity_id
_entity_poly.type
_entity_poly.pdbx_seq_one_letter_code
_entity_poly.pdbx_strand_id
1 'polypeptide(L)' 'MKLPPYSPELNPIERIWRQLKQTSLSNRCYKGYGQIVEAGCAAWNALVAEKDKLCSLVACEWALL' A
#
# COMPACT_ATOMS: atom_id res chain seq x y z
N MET A 1 10.53 17.33 -3.76
CA MET A 1 11.38 16.13 -3.81
C MET A 1 11.09 15.39 -5.11
N LYS A 2 12.07 15.23 -6.01
CA LYS A 2 11.88 14.50 -7.28
C LYS A 2 12.51 13.12 -7.12
N LEU A 3 11.71 12.07 -7.34
CA LEU A 3 12.22 10.71 -7.38
C LEU A 3 13.01 10.48 -8.67
N PRO A 4 14.13 9.74 -8.63
CA PRO A 4 14.79 9.31 -9.84
C PRO A 4 13.86 8.41 -10.66
N PRO A 5 13.97 8.44 -12.00
CA PRO A 5 13.17 7.60 -12.86
C PRO A 5 13.46 6.12 -12.58
N TYR A 6 12.42 5.28 -12.65
CA TYR A 6 12.50 3.82 -12.47
C TYR A 6 12.97 3.33 -11.08
N SER A 7 12.78 4.11 -10.03
CA SER A 7 13.07 3.70 -8.63
C SER A 7 11.80 3.47 -7.79
N PRO A 8 11.01 2.40 -8.05
CA PRO A 8 9.83 2.06 -7.25
C PRO A 8 10.17 1.75 -5.79
N GLU A 9 11.38 1.28 -5.50
CA GLU A 9 11.88 1.02 -4.15
C GLU A 9 11.96 2.28 -3.28
N LEU A 10 12.12 3.45 -3.89
CA LEU A 10 12.14 4.73 -3.20
C LEU A 10 10.73 5.30 -3.02
N ASN A 11 9.71 4.79 -3.73
CA ASN A 11 8.37 5.33 -3.64
C ASN A 11 7.57 4.68 -2.49
N PRO A 12 7.22 5.42 -1.42
CA PRO A 12 6.52 4.85 -0.26
C PRO A 12 5.15 4.26 -0.61
N ILE A 13 4.49 4.74 -1.68
CA ILE A 13 3.20 4.18 -2.12
C ILE A 13 3.32 2.72 -2.58
N GLU A 14 4.47 2.32 -3.14
CA GLU A 14 4.72 0.94 -3.59
C GLU A 14 4.77 -0.02 -2.40
N ARG A 15 5.25 0.44 -1.23
CA ARG A 15 5.25 -0.34 0.02
C ARG A 15 3.83 -0.57 0.52
N ILE A 16 2.97 0.46 0.44
CA ILE A 16 1.54 0.34 0.75
C ILE A 16 0.87 -0.67 -0.18
N TRP A 17 1.07 -0.55 -1.49
CA TRP A 17 0.46 -1.48 -2.45
C TRP A 17 0.92 -2.91 -2.25
N ARG A 18 2.20 -3.12 -1.93
CA ARG A 18 2.71 -4.45 -1.58
C ARG A 18 2.00 -5.00 -0.34
N GLN A 19 1.86 -4.21 0.71
CA GLN A 19 1.17 -4.61 1.94
C GLN A 19 -0.28 -5.03 1.66
N LEU A 20 -1.05 -4.22 0.93
CA LEU A 20 -2.44 -4.50 0.60
C LEU A 20 -2.59 -5.77 -0.24
N LYS A 21 -1.70 -5.97 -1.23
CA LYS A 21 -1.68 -7.17 -2.08
C LYS A 21 -1.33 -8.44 -1.32
N GLN A 22 -0.41 -8.38 -0.37
CA GLN A 22 0.02 -9.55 0.40
C GLN A 22 -0.96 -9.95 1.50
N THR A 23 -1.69 -8.99 2.07
CA THR A 23 -2.55 -9.25 3.24
C THR A 23 -4.02 -9.45 2.87
N SER A 24 -4.74 -8.36 2.57
CA SER A 24 -6.20 -8.40 2.42
C SER A 24 -6.69 -8.77 1.02
N LEU A 25 -5.82 -8.63 0.00
CA LEU A 25 -6.16 -8.91 -1.40
C LEU A 25 -5.53 -10.21 -1.93
N SER A 26 -4.73 -10.91 -1.13
CA SER A 26 -4.04 -12.13 -1.54
C SER A 26 -5.02 -13.30 -1.69
N ASN A 27 -4.76 -14.17 -2.67
CA ASN A 27 -5.46 -15.45 -2.89
C ASN A 27 -7.00 -15.35 -2.94
N ARG A 28 -7.53 -14.24 -3.45
CA ARG A 28 -8.98 -14.00 -3.60
C ARG A 28 -9.40 -14.04 -5.06
N CYS A 29 -10.53 -14.69 -5.33
CA CYS A 29 -11.21 -14.66 -6.63
C CYS A 29 -12.41 -13.71 -6.54
N TYR A 30 -12.41 -12.64 -7.34
CA TYR A 30 -13.46 -11.63 -7.35
C TYR A 30 -14.46 -11.94 -8.47
N LYS A 31 -15.76 -11.83 -8.17
CA LYS A 31 -16.83 -12.08 -9.16
C LYS A 31 -16.95 -10.98 -10.22
N GLY A 32 -16.41 -9.80 -9.95
CA GLY A 32 -16.46 -8.65 -10.85
C GLY A 32 -15.80 -7.42 -10.25
N TYR A 33 -15.77 -6.34 -11.03
CA TYR A 33 -15.07 -5.10 -10.67
C TYR A 33 -15.51 -4.52 -9.32
N GLY A 34 -16.81 -4.50 -9.04
CA GLY A 34 -17.34 -3.95 -7.78
C GLY A 34 -16.74 -4.62 -6.54
N GLN A 35 -16.56 -5.94 -6.54
CA GLN A 35 -15.95 -6.66 -5.42
C GLN A 35 -14.45 -6.35 -5.26
N ILE A 36 -13.74 -6.07 -6.36
CA ILE A 36 -12.33 -5.67 -6.30
C ILE A 36 -12.22 -4.30 -5.61
N VAL A 37 -13.06 -3.35 -6.01
CA VAL A 37 -13.09 -2.00 -5.43
C VAL A 37 -13.45 -2.06 -3.96
N GLU A 38 -14.51 -2.79 -3.60
CA GLU A 38 -14.95 -2.95 -2.22
C GLU A 38 -13.85 -3.57 -1.34
N ALA A 39 -13.21 -4.65 -1.82
CA ALA A 39 -12.11 -5.28 -1.10
C ALA A 39 -10.90 -4.33 -0.94
N GLY A 40 -10.60 -3.54 -1.98
CA GLY A 40 -9.55 -2.51 -1.94
C GLY A 40 -9.85 -1.43 -0.90
N CYS A 41 -11.07 -0.89 -0.89
CA CYS A 41 -11.51 0.11 0.08
C CYS A 41 -11.48 -0.45 1.51
N ALA A 42 -11.97 -1.67 1.72
CA ALA A 42 -11.95 -2.32 3.03
C ALA A 42 -10.52 -2.52 3.54
N ALA A 43 -9.62 -3.01 2.68
CA ALA A 43 -8.21 -3.20 3.01
C ALA A 43 -7.50 -1.89 3.36
N TRP A 44 -7.77 -0.83 2.58
CA TRP A 44 -7.24 0.50 2.84
C TRP A 44 -7.71 1.06 4.19
N ASN A 45 -9.02 1.00 4.46
CA ASN A 45 -9.58 1.49 5.71
C ASN A 45 -9.03 0.73 6.93
N ALA A 46 -8.83 -0.59 6.81
CA ALA A 46 -8.18 -1.38 7.85
C ALA A 46 -6.72 -0.94 8.09
N LEU A 47 -5.96 -0.70 7.02
CA LEU A 47 -4.57 -0.24 7.13
C LEU A 47 -4.48 1.16 7.75
N VAL A 48 -5.39 2.07 7.40
CA VAL A 48 -5.44 3.44 7.96
C VAL A 48 -5.80 3.43 9.45
N ALA A 49 -6.59 2.45 9.91
CA ALA A 49 -6.86 2.26 11.33
C ALA A 49 -5.59 1.84 12.11
N GLU A 50 -4.65 1.12 11.48
CA GLU A 50 -3.35 0.74 12.04
C GLU A 50 -2.28 1.85 11.82
N LYS A 51 -2.46 3.01 12.47
CA LYS A 51 -1.59 4.20 12.25
C LYS A 51 -0.09 3.92 12.38
N ASP A 52 0.35 3.20 13.40
CA ASP A 52 1.79 2.93 13.62
C ASP A 52 2.41 2.13 12.48
N LYS A 53 1.67 1.15 11.97
CA LYS A 53 2.08 0.33 10.83
C LYS A 53 2.11 1.13 9.54
N LEU A 54 1.13 2.00 9.33
CA LEU A 54 1.12 2.91 8.19
C LEU A 54 2.34 3.83 8.23
N CYS A 55 2.64 4.45 9.38
CA CYS A 55 3.83 5.29 9.57
C CYS A 55 5.13 4.52 9.30
N SER A 56 5.26 3.29 9.78
CA SER A 56 6.43 2.43 9.52
C SER A 56 6.58 2.08 8.02
N LEU A 57 5.47 1.86 7.31
CA LEU A 57 5.47 1.54 5.87
C LEU A 57 5.86 2.73 5.00
N VAL A 58 5.50 3.96 5.40
CA VAL A 58 5.82 5.18 4.64
C VAL A 58 7.08 5.88 5.12
N ALA A 59 7.72 5.38 6.19
CA ALA A 59 8.98 5.92 6.67
C ALA A 59 10.05 5.81 5.57
N CYS A 60 10.44 6.95 5.02
CA CYS A 60 11.48 7.09 4.01
C CYS A 60 12.73 7.69 4.66
N GLU A 61 13.57 6.85 5.27
CA GLU A 61 14.81 7.29 5.94
C GLU A 61 15.74 8.02 4.97
N TRP A 62 15.81 7.59 3.71
CA TRP A 62 16.59 8.22 2.65
C TRP A 62 16.15 9.67 2.34
N ALA A 63 14.91 10.05 2.69
CA ALA A 63 14.37 11.37 2.43
C ALA A 63 14.63 12.40 3.55
N LEU A 64 15.22 11.95 4.66
CA LEU A 64 15.57 12.79 5.82
C LEU A 64 17.05 13.26 5.79
N LEU A 65 17.81 12.84 4.78
CA LEU A 65 19.18 13.28 4.49
C LEU A 65 19.18 14.52 3.58
#